data_AF-A0A1D7NIJ4-F1
#
_entry.id   AF-A0A1D7NIJ4-F1
#
_cell.length_a   1.000
_cell.length_b   1.000
_cell.length_c   1.000
_cell.angle_alpha   90.00
_cell.angle_beta   90.00
_cell.angle_gamma   90.00
#
_symmetry.space_group_name_H-M   'P 1'
#
loop_
_entity.id
_entity.type
_entity.pdbx_description
1 polymer ?
#
loop_
_entity_poly.entity_id
_entity_poly.type
_entity_poly.pdbx_seq_one_letter_code
_entity_poly.pdbx_strand_id
1 'polypeptide(L)'
;MRKFAPFMTLGGAALLLAACGSADDASTEASADTVEMPADEALAPVAETPAADPSASATDAPGAAEEAAAPAAPEAAADAAADVAAEAAKAAEAKSE
;
A
#
# COMPACT_ATOMS: atom_id res chain seq x y z
N MET A 1 -26.70 29.08 -6.93
CA MET A 1 -27.15 27.66 -6.98
C MET A 1 -26.19 26.87 -7.86
N ARG A 2 -25.21 26.16 -7.27
CA ARG A 2 -24.29 25.26 -8.00
C ARG A 2 -23.46 24.33 -7.09
N LYS A 3 -23.91 24.08 -5.85
CA LYS A 3 -23.14 23.34 -4.83
C LYS A 3 -23.65 21.91 -4.56
N PHE A 4 -24.65 21.44 -5.29
CA PHE A 4 -25.24 20.09 -5.08
C PHE A 4 -24.66 19.00 -5.99
N ALA A 5 -23.79 19.37 -6.94
CA ALA A 5 -23.15 18.43 -7.85
C ALA A 5 -22.28 17.33 -7.17
N PRO A 6 -21.51 17.58 -6.09
CA PRO A 6 -20.63 16.55 -5.54
C PRO A 6 -21.38 15.50 -4.70
N PHE A 7 -22.63 15.76 -4.30
CA PHE A 7 -23.41 14.81 -3.50
C PHE A 7 -24.03 13.69 -4.35
N MET A 8 -24.29 13.94 -5.63
CA MET A 8 -24.89 12.93 -6.53
C MET A 8 -23.88 11.87 -6.97
N THR A 9 -22.60 12.23 -7.12
CA THR A 9 -21.55 11.28 -7.51
C THR A 9 -21.19 10.31 -6.39
N LEU A 10 -21.28 10.75 -5.12
CA LEU A 10 -20.99 9.90 -3.97
C LEU A 10 -22.09 8.84 -3.72
N GLY A 11 -23.35 9.19 -3.95
CA GLY A 11 -24.48 8.27 -3.78
C GLY A 11 -24.53 7.14 -4.83
N GLY A 12 -24.19 7.45 -6.08
CA GLY A 12 -24.16 6.44 -7.16
C GLY A 12 -23.06 5.40 -6.97
N ALA A 13 -21.89 5.81 -6.47
CA ALA A 13 -20.79 4.90 -6.17
C ALA A 13 -21.14 3.90 -5.06
N ALA A 14 -21.85 4.34 -4.02
CA ALA A 14 -22.30 3.47 -2.93
C ALA A 14 -23.33 2.42 -3.39
N LEU A 15 -24.25 2.79 -4.29
CA LEU A 15 -25.23 1.86 -4.85
C LEU A 15 -24.60 0.84 -5.81
N LEU A 16 -23.58 1.23 -6.58
CA LEU A 16 -22.82 0.30 -7.44
C LEU A 16 -21.94 -0.66 -6.62
N LEU A 17 -21.36 -0.21 -5.49
CA LEU A 17 -20.61 -1.07 -4.58
C LEU A 17 -21.52 -2.09 -3.87
N ALA A 18 -22.75 -1.69 -3.53
CA ALA A 18 -23.74 -2.60 -2.95
C ALA A 18 -24.25 -3.65 -3.96
N ALA A 19 -24.30 -3.31 -5.25
CA ALA A 19 -24.68 -4.24 -6.32
C ALA A 19 -23.54 -5.21 -6.70
N CYS A 20 -22.28 -4.82 -6.52
CA CYS A 20 -21.11 -5.68 -6.72
C CYS A 20 -20.65 -6.41 -5.44
N GLY A 21 -21.34 -6.19 -4.33
CA GLY A 21 -21.01 -6.67 -2.99
C GLY A 21 -22.12 -7.51 -2.36
N SER A 22 -22.88 -8.27 -3.16
CA SER A 22 -23.61 -9.41 -2.61
C SER A 22 -22.56 -10.46 -2.24
N ALA A 23 -22.07 -10.38 -1.01
CA ALA A 23 -21.25 -11.43 -0.42
C ALA A 23 -22.16 -12.65 -0.20
N ASP A 24 -22.32 -13.45 -1.25
CA ASP A 24 -22.70 -14.84 -1.05
C ASP A 24 -21.63 -15.44 -0.13
N ASP A 25 -22.04 -16.04 0.99
CA ASP A 25 -21.12 -16.61 1.97
C ASP A 25 -20.45 -17.85 1.36
N ALA A 26 -19.41 -17.62 0.56
CA ALA A 26 -18.59 -18.66 -0.07
C ALA A 26 -17.81 -19.49 0.97
N SER A 27 -17.91 -19.15 2.26
CA SER A 27 -17.34 -19.89 3.38
C SER A 27 -17.80 -21.35 3.42
N THR A 28 -18.98 -21.66 2.85
CA THR A 28 -19.53 -23.03 2.85
C THR A 28 -19.03 -23.90 1.68
N GLU A 29 -18.78 -23.30 0.51
CA GLU A 29 -18.31 -24.05 -0.68
C GLU A 29 -16.80 -24.29 -0.68
N ALA A 30 -16.03 -23.45 0.02
CA ALA A 30 -14.58 -23.63 0.19
C ALA A 30 -14.25 -24.39 1.49
N SER A 31 -14.98 -25.46 1.80
CA SER A 31 -14.41 -26.50 2.66
C SER A 31 -13.39 -27.23 1.80
N ALA A 32 -12.16 -26.72 1.75
CA ALA A 32 -11.06 -27.45 1.17
C ALA A 32 -10.99 -28.77 1.94
N ASP A 33 -11.42 -29.86 1.29
CA ASP A 33 -11.00 -31.21 1.65
C ASP A 33 -9.48 -31.15 1.64
N THR A 34 -8.90 -30.78 2.77
CA THR A 34 -7.47 -30.87 3.01
C THR A 34 -7.25 -32.35 3.12
N VAL A 35 -7.14 -32.98 1.95
CA VAL A 35 -6.65 -34.32 1.80
C VAL A 35 -5.40 -34.34 2.65
N GLU A 36 -5.36 -35.26 3.60
CA GLU A 36 -4.18 -35.60 4.40
C GLU A 36 -3.04 -35.96 3.44
N MET A 37 -2.44 -34.95 2.81
CA MET A 37 -1.23 -35.10 2.02
C MET A 37 -0.15 -35.37 3.07
N PRO A 38 0.35 -36.61 3.14
CA PRO A 38 1.32 -36.97 4.17
C PRO A 38 2.47 -35.97 4.15
N ALA A 39 2.95 -35.54 5.31
CA ALA A 39 4.06 -34.59 5.41
C ALA A 39 5.27 -35.06 4.59
N ASP A 40 5.46 -36.38 4.46
CA ASP A 40 6.50 -37.02 3.66
C ASP A 40 6.36 -36.75 2.15
N GLU A 41 5.13 -36.63 1.63
CA GLU A 41 4.90 -36.29 0.21
C GLU A 41 5.21 -34.82 -0.08
N ALA A 42 4.94 -33.92 0.87
CA ALA A 42 5.29 -32.50 0.75
C ALA A 42 6.80 -32.25 0.84
N LEU A 43 7.53 -33.12 1.54
CA LEU A 43 8.98 -33.04 1.72
C LEU A 43 9.76 -33.94 0.74
N ALA A 44 9.07 -34.59 -0.21
CA ALA A 44 9.71 -35.43 -1.19
C ALA A 44 10.76 -34.62 -1.98
N PRO A 45 11.98 -35.17 -2.17
CA PRO A 45 13.03 -34.45 -2.88
C PRO A 45 12.65 -34.26 -4.34
N VAL A 46 12.88 -33.05 -4.85
CA VAL A 46 12.77 -32.77 -6.29
C VAL A 46 13.92 -33.49 -7.00
N ALA A 47 13.58 -34.46 -7.86
CA ALA A 47 14.57 -35.25 -8.62
C ALA A 47 15.14 -34.49 -9.83
N GLU A 48 14.51 -33.37 -10.20
CA GLU A 48 14.90 -32.56 -11.34
C GLU A 48 16.16 -31.75 -11.03
N THR A 49 17.12 -31.78 -11.97
CA THR A 49 18.29 -30.91 -11.88
C THR A 49 17.88 -29.49 -12.25
N PRO A 50 18.20 -28.46 -11.45
CA PRO A 50 17.93 -27.07 -11.82
C PRO A 50 18.52 -26.74 -13.19
N ALA A 51 17.72 -26.11 -14.05
CA ALA A 51 18.24 -25.60 -15.31
C ALA A 51 19.26 -24.49 -15.03
N ALA A 52 20.39 -24.51 -15.74
CA ALA A 52 21.39 -23.47 -15.63
C ALA A 52 20.85 -22.15 -16.18
N ASP A 53 20.76 -21.13 -15.33
CA ASP A 53 20.45 -19.76 -15.74
C ASP A 53 21.74 -19.02 -16.14
N PRO A 54 21.93 -18.68 -17.43
CA PRO A 54 23.14 -17.99 -17.89
C PRO A 54 23.26 -16.56 -17.32
N SER A 55 22.19 -16.00 -16.76
CA SER A 55 22.17 -14.69 -16.12
C SER A 55 22.44 -14.73 -14.61
N ALA A 56 22.51 -15.91 -13.99
CA ALA A 56 22.73 -16.02 -12.53
C ALA A 56 24.09 -15.44 -12.07
N SER A 57 25.07 -15.37 -12.96
CA SER A 57 26.37 -14.72 -12.72
C SER A 57 26.48 -13.33 -13.35
N ALA A 58 25.40 -12.82 -13.96
CA ALA A 58 25.37 -11.46 -14.45
C ALA A 58 25.50 -10.52 -13.25
N THR A 59 26.57 -9.74 -13.24
CA THR A 59 26.67 -8.58 -12.35
C THR A 59 25.79 -7.50 -12.97
N ASP A 60 24.67 -7.19 -12.34
CA ASP A 60 23.95 -5.95 -12.64
C ASP A 60 24.96 -4.83 -12.38
N ALA A 61 25.30 -4.04 -13.41
CA ALA A 61 26.00 -2.80 -13.16
C ALA A 61 25.14 -2.02 -12.17
N PRO A 62 25.68 -1.42 -11.10
CA PRO A 62 24.85 -0.64 -10.18
C PRO A 62 24.07 0.35 -11.05
N GLY A 63 22.77 0.09 -11.21
CA GLY A 63 21.87 1.03 -11.84
C GLY A 63 22.15 2.35 -11.16
N ALA A 64 22.37 3.41 -11.95
CA ALA A 64 22.61 4.75 -11.43
C ALA A 64 21.61 4.92 -10.30
N ALA A 65 22.12 4.91 -9.05
CA ALA A 65 21.26 5.05 -7.90
C ALA A 65 20.51 6.33 -8.20
N GLU A 66 19.21 6.25 -8.45
CA GLU A 66 18.38 7.43 -8.49
C GLU A 66 18.69 8.10 -7.18
N GLU A 67 19.41 9.23 -7.30
CA GLU A 67 20.01 9.98 -6.22
C GLU A 67 19.02 9.92 -5.06
N ALA A 68 19.27 9.03 -4.10
CA ALA A 68 18.34 8.85 -3.00
C ALA A 68 18.34 10.22 -2.34
N ALA A 69 17.25 10.95 -2.51
CA ALA A 69 17.19 12.38 -2.30
C ALA A 69 17.96 12.70 -1.03
N ALA A 70 19.06 13.45 -1.17
CA ALA A 70 19.94 13.77 -0.06
C ALA A 70 19.07 14.15 1.14
N PRO A 71 19.33 13.60 2.34
CA PRO A 71 18.49 13.89 3.50
C PRO A 71 18.38 15.40 3.61
N ALA A 72 17.15 15.92 3.56
CA ALA A 72 16.91 17.35 3.69
C ALA A 72 17.71 17.84 4.91
N ALA A 73 18.49 18.89 4.71
CA ALA A 73 19.36 19.43 5.76
C ALA A 73 18.53 19.66 7.04
N PRO A 74 19.02 19.26 8.23
CA PRO A 74 18.25 19.33 9.47
C PRO A 74 17.72 20.75 9.76
N GLU A 75 18.40 21.77 9.24
CA GLU A 75 18.00 23.17 9.30
C GLU A 75 16.67 23.44 8.57
N ALA A 76 16.43 22.79 7.42
CA ALA A 76 15.17 22.94 6.68
C ALA A 76 13.97 22.37 7.44
N ALA A 77 14.17 21.29 8.20
CA ALA A 77 13.14 20.74 9.08
C ALA A 77 12.89 21.64 10.30
N ALA A 78 13.94 22.27 10.83
CA ALA A 78 13.84 23.21 11.94
C ALA A 78 13.11 24.51 11.56
N ASP A 79 13.42 25.08 10.39
CA ASP A 79 12.73 26.27 9.88
C ASP A 79 11.24 25.99 9.63
N ALA A 80 10.92 24.85 9.01
CA ALA A 80 9.53 24.45 8.81
C ALA A 80 8.76 24.27 10.13
N ALA A 81 9.40 23.74 11.17
CA ALA A 81 8.79 23.62 12.50
C ALA A 81 8.57 24.99 13.16
N ALA A 82 9.50 25.94 12.98
CA ALA A 82 9.36 27.30 13.51
C ALA A 82 8.21 28.07 12.84
N ASP A 83 8.04 27.94 11.52
CA ASP A 83 6.93 28.56 10.80
C ASP A 83 5.57 28.02 11.26
N VAL A 84 5.45 26.71 11.45
CA VAL A 84 4.23 26.07 11.96
C VAL A 84 3.91 26.55 13.39
N ALA A 85 4.93 26.68 14.25
CA ALA A 85 4.74 27.18 15.61
C ALA A 85 4.26 28.65 15.63
N ALA A 86 4.80 29.49 14.73
CA ALA A 86 4.40 30.90 14.62
C ALA A 86 2.94 31.06 14.14
N GLU A 87 2.52 30.28 13.15
CA GLU A 87 1.13 30.30 12.66
C GLU A 87 0.15 29.74 13.71
N ALA A 88 0.55 28.70 14.44
CA ALA A 88 -0.26 28.18 15.55
C ALA A 88 -0.45 29.21 16.68
N ALA A 89 0.60 29.96 17.03
CA ALA A 89 0.51 31.03 18.03
C ALA A 89 -0.45 32.14 17.60
N LYS A 90 -0.34 32.63 16.36
CA LYS A 90 -1.28 33.64 15.82
C LYS A 90 -2.72 33.14 15.80
N ALA A 91 -2.94 31.88 15.45
CA ALA A 91 -4.27 31.27 15.45
C ALA A 91 -4.86 31.12 16.88
N ALA A 92 -4.00 30.96 17.89
CA ALA A 92 -4.42 30.90 19.29
C ALA A 92 -4.79 32.30 19.83
N GLU A 93 -4.03 33.33 19.47
CA GLU A 93 -4.34 34.71 19.83
C GLU A 93 -5.64 35.19 19.17
N ALA A 94 -5.84 34.89 17.88
CA ALA A 94 -7.07 35.23 17.14
C ALA A 94 -8.34 34.49 17.63
N LYS A 95 -8.19 33.40 18.40
CA LYS A 95 -9.31 32.69 19.04
C LYS A 95 -9.63 33.20 20.45
N SER A 96 -8.77 34.03 21.01
CA SER A 96 -8.88 34.52 22.39
C SER A 96 -9.47 35.94 22.48
N GLU A 97 -9.76 36.56 21.33
CA GLU A 97 -10.51 37.80 21.16
C GLU A 97 -11.94 37.50 20.68
#